data_AF-A0A6J1X689-F1
#
_entry.id   AF-A0A6J1X689-F1
#
_cell.length_a   1.000
_cell.length_b   1.000
_cell.length_c   1.000
_cell.angle_alpha   90.00
_cell.angle_beta   90.00
_cell.angle_gamma   90.00
#
_symmetry.space_group_name_H-M   'P 1'
#
loop_
_entity.id
_entity.type
_entity.pdbx_description
1 polymer ?
#
loop_
_entity_poly.entity_id
_entity_poly.type
_entity_poly.pdbx_seq_one_letter_code
_entity_poly.pdbx_strand_id
1 'polypeptide(L)'
;MSTVVSDCFTIGSIVATKTCYNEEIEGEVLAFDPQTKMLILKCPSSSGNPKRHDVNIVNLSLVSDVQIKKEVTTLPDPPQSLNLNRLNTRVRNSIENKKRLVTALSACLDPEGQRLFLAISRLIDDVTWVGQNIRVYNEVTITPPYKVENVIGDLDSKPYNYIKKFVEKHWRDQREHAATSQHHVTAVMSGSTV
;
A
#
# COMPACT_ATOMS: atom_id res chain seq x y z
N MET A 1 25.79 -20.81 28.21
CA MET A 1 24.77 -20.09 29.00
C MET A 1 24.52 -18.77 28.31
N SER A 2 23.33 -18.56 27.74
CA SER A 2 22.98 -17.31 27.07
C SER A 2 22.68 -16.27 28.14
N THR A 3 23.58 -15.31 28.31
CA THR A 3 23.31 -14.14 29.15
C THR A 3 22.14 -13.39 28.54
N VAL A 4 21.00 -13.43 29.21
CA VAL A 4 19.85 -12.56 28.93
C VAL A 4 20.38 -11.14 29.07
N VAL A 5 20.55 -10.45 27.95
CA VAL A 5 20.86 -9.02 27.95
C VAL A 5 19.64 -8.37 28.57
N SER A 6 19.77 -7.93 29.82
CA SER A 6 18.72 -7.27 30.58
C SER A 6 18.05 -6.18 29.74
N ASP A 7 16.71 -6.16 29.73
CA ASP A 7 15.92 -5.14 29.03
C ASP A 7 16.37 -3.74 29.46
N CYS A 8 17.20 -3.08 28.66
CA CYS A 8 17.77 -1.77 29.02
C CYS A 8 16.72 -0.66 29.04
N PHE A 9 15.55 -0.90 28.43
CA PHE A 9 14.47 0.06 28.29
C PHE A 9 13.12 -0.61 28.56
N THR A 10 12.51 -0.29 29.69
CA THR A 10 11.16 -0.76 30.00
C THR A 10 10.13 -0.01 29.16
N ILE A 11 9.22 -0.73 28.51
CA ILE A 11 8.09 -0.16 27.75
C ILE A 11 7.32 0.83 28.63
N GLY A 12 6.99 2.00 28.09
CA GLY A 12 6.33 3.10 28.79
C GLY A 12 7.27 4.08 29.50
N SER A 13 8.56 3.73 29.64
CA SER A 13 9.57 4.67 30.15
C SER A 13 9.77 5.85 29.22
N ILE A 14 10.18 7.00 29.74
CA ILE A 14 10.57 8.16 28.94
C ILE A 14 12.08 8.13 28.76
N VAL A 15 12.52 8.11 27.51
CA VAL A 15 13.93 8.12 27.12
C VAL A 15 14.20 9.33 26.25
N ALA A 16 15.28 10.03 26.56
CA ALA A 16 15.85 11.07 25.73
C ALA A 16 17.12 10.53 25.06
N THR A 17 17.24 10.76 23.75
CA THR A 17 18.41 10.37 22.95
C THR A 17 18.95 11.57 22.21
N LYS A 18 20.27 11.60 22.02
CA LYS A 18 20.95 12.63 21.25
C LYS A 18 21.65 12.04 20.05
N THR A 19 21.12 12.29 18.85
CA THR A 19 21.66 11.72 17.61
C THR A 19 23.07 12.22 17.32
N CYS A 20 23.77 11.57 16.38
CA CYS A 20 25.07 12.04 15.88
C CYS A 20 25.01 13.42 15.18
N TYR A 21 23.81 13.92 14.86
CA TYR A 21 23.59 15.27 14.34
C TYR A 21 23.26 16.29 15.44
N ASN A 22 23.43 15.91 16.72
CA ASN A 22 23.13 16.76 17.87
C ASN A 22 21.63 17.12 17.98
N GLU A 23 20.75 16.30 17.39
CA GLU A 23 19.30 16.43 17.55
C GLU A 23 18.85 15.62 18.76
N GLU A 24 17.93 16.19 19.55
CA GLU A 24 17.36 15.54 20.72
C GLU A 24 16.00 14.94 20.39
N ILE A 25 15.84 13.66 20.70
CA ILE A 25 14.59 12.93 20.53
C ILE A 25 14.21 12.37 21.90
N GLU A 26 13.11 12.89 22.45
CA GLU A 26 12.52 12.43 23.70
C GLU A 26 11.15 11.79 23.43
N GLY A 27 10.90 10.62 24.02
CA GLY A 27 9.63 9.94 23.86
C GLY A 27 9.44 8.75 24.79
N GLU A 28 8.21 8.22 24.75
CA GLU A 28 7.80 7.03 25.48
C GLU A 28 8.27 5.77 24.72
N VAL A 29 8.93 4.85 25.42
CA VAL A 29 9.42 3.59 24.84
C VAL A 29 8.25 2.70 24.45
N LEU A 30 8.12 2.40 23.15
CA LEU A 30 7.14 1.43 22.64
C LEU A 30 7.72 0.02 22.52
N ALA A 31 8.98 -0.06 22.10
CA ALA A 31 9.69 -1.32 21.93
C ALA A 31 11.20 -1.06 21.86
N PHE A 32 11.98 -2.08 22.19
CA PHE A 32 13.41 -2.11 22.00
C PHE A 32 13.80 -3.47 21.42
N ASP A 33 14.56 -3.46 20.33
CA ASP A 33 15.21 -4.66 19.82
C ASP A 33 16.70 -4.63 20.21
N PRO A 34 17.14 -5.46 21.18
CA PRO A 34 18.53 -5.54 21.59
C PRO A 34 19.47 -5.96 20.47
N GLN A 35 19.02 -6.78 19.50
CA GLN A 35 19.89 -7.32 18.46
C GLN A 35 20.32 -6.24 17.47
N THR A 36 19.36 -5.49 16.94
CA THR A 36 19.64 -4.39 16.01
C THR A 36 19.90 -3.06 16.69
N LYS A 37 19.78 -3.01 18.03
CA LYS A 37 19.86 -1.80 18.86
C LYS A 37 18.89 -0.71 18.40
N MET A 38 17.69 -1.12 18.01
CA MET A 38 16.63 -0.22 17.56
C MET A 38 15.70 0.09 18.73
N LEU A 39 15.64 1.37 19.10
CA LEU A 39 14.72 1.89 20.11
C LEU A 39 13.55 2.59 19.42
N ILE A 40 12.33 2.16 19.71
CA ILE A 40 11.12 2.73 19.14
C ILE A 40 10.48 3.65 20.18
N LEU A 41 10.39 4.94 19.85
CA LEU A 41 9.86 5.99 20.72
C LEU A 41 8.57 6.57 20.15
N LYS A 42 7.58 6.76 21.02
CA LYS A 42 6.39 7.55 20.77
C LYS A 42 6.63 8.97 21.26
N CYS A 43 6.69 9.90 20.33
CA CYS A 43 6.96 11.31 20.56
C CYS A 43 5.68 12.15 20.40
N PRO A 44 5.64 13.37 20.96
CA PRO A 44 4.61 14.35 20.65
C PRO A 44 4.49 14.56 19.14
N SER A 45 3.27 14.75 18.62
CA SER A 45 3.06 14.94 17.19
C SER A 45 3.65 16.27 16.70
N SER A 46 4.53 16.21 15.70
CA SER A 46 5.03 17.38 14.96
C SER A 46 3.93 18.20 14.27
N SER A 47 2.78 17.59 13.96
CA SER A 47 1.63 18.26 13.36
C SER A 47 0.81 19.14 14.33
N GLY A 48 1.15 19.16 15.62
CA GLY A 48 0.39 19.86 16.66
C GLY A 48 -0.95 19.21 17.05
N ASN A 49 -1.37 18.12 16.37
CA ASN A 49 -2.60 17.42 16.71
C ASN A 49 -2.42 16.53 17.96
N PRO A 50 -3.11 16.78 19.08
CA PRO A 50 -2.92 16.04 20.32
C PRO A 50 -3.44 14.59 20.27
N LYS A 51 -4.23 14.23 19.25
CA LYS A 51 -4.73 12.86 19.05
C LYS A 51 -3.75 12.00 18.23
N ARG A 52 -2.63 12.56 17.78
CA ARG A 52 -1.62 11.87 16.99
C ARG A 52 -0.28 11.88 17.74
N HIS A 53 0.55 10.92 17.39
CA HIS A 53 1.90 10.79 17.91
C HIS A 53 2.83 10.44 16.76
N ASP A 54 4.07 10.91 16.87
CA ASP A 54 5.13 10.54 15.93
C ASP A 54 5.83 9.31 16.49
N VAL A 55 6.09 8.32 15.62
CA VAL A 55 6.83 7.11 15.99
C VAL A 55 8.23 7.22 15.41
N ASN A 56 9.22 7.38 16.28
CA ASN A 56 10.63 7.48 15.91
C ASN A 56 11.32 6.15 16.15
N ILE A 57 12.03 5.64 15.14
CA ILE A 57 12.84 4.43 15.24
C ILE A 57 14.30 4.87 15.27
N VAL A 58 14.91 4.79 16.45
CA VAL A 58 16.24 5.30 16.74
C VAL A 58 17.23 4.15 16.75
N ASN A 59 18.21 4.18 15.85
CA ASN A 59 19.36 3.26 15.90
C ASN A 59 20.34 3.77 16.96
N LEU A 60 20.41 3.09 18.10
CA LEU A 60 21.27 3.50 19.21
C LEU A 60 22.77 3.44 18.88
N SER A 61 23.16 2.76 17.80
CA SER A 61 24.55 2.80 17.31
C SER A 61 24.95 4.16 16.72
N LEU A 62 23.96 5.00 16.38
CA LEU A 62 24.16 6.33 15.78
C LEU A 62 23.74 7.46 16.74
N VAL A 63 23.68 7.15 18.02
CA VAL A 63 23.32 8.07 19.10
C VAL A 63 24.55 8.31 19.96
N SER A 64 24.79 9.58 20.27
CA SER A 64 25.90 10.05 21.10
C SER A 64 25.61 9.97 22.60
N ASP A 65 24.35 10.08 23.00
CA ASP A 65 23.92 10.04 24.39
C ASP A 65 22.50 9.48 24.55
N VAL A 66 22.27 8.71 25.61
CA VAL A 66 20.97 8.10 25.93
C VAL A 66 20.71 8.26 27.43
N GLN A 67 19.56 8.84 27.78
CA GLN A 67 19.17 9.08 29.16
C GLN A 67 17.74 8.59 29.42
N ILE A 68 17.57 7.80 30.47
CA ILE A 68 16.24 7.43 30.97
C ILE A 68 15.76 8.57 31.87
N LYS A 69 14.75 9.33 31.42
CA LYS A 69 14.18 10.47 32.16
C LYS A 69 13.11 10.03 33.16
N LYS A 70 12.37 8.99 32.81
CA LYS A 70 11.36 8.39 33.69
C LYS A 70 11.34 6.90 33.45
N GLU A 71 11.53 6.13 34.50
CA GLU A 71 11.42 4.67 34.45
C GLU A 71 10.01 4.23 34.84
N VAL A 72 9.44 3.32 34.06
CA VAL A 72 8.19 2.64 34.41
C VAL A 72 8.51 1.27 34.98
N THR A 73 7.97 0.95 36.15
CA THR A 73 8.17 -0.32 36.84
C THR A 73 6.97 -1.27 36.71
N THR A 74 5.84 -0.77 36.20
CA THR A 74 4.64 -1.57 35.96
C THR A 74 4.71 -2.23 34.60
N LEU A 75 4.49 -3.54 34.55
CA LEU A 75 4.37 -4.26 33.28
C LEU A 75 3.12 -3.76 32.53
N PRO A 76 3.24 -3.30 31.28
CA PRO A 76 2.09 -2.94 30.47
C PRO A 76 1.25 -4.18 30.14
N ASP A 77 -0.04 -3.95 29.88
CA ASP A 77 -0.93 -5.02 29.45
C ASP A 77 -0.39 -5.69 28.16
N PRO A 78 -0.46 -7.02 28.07
CA PRO A 78 0.00 -7.70 26.87
C PRO A 78 -0.82 -7.24 25.65
N PRO A 79 -0.19 -7.11 24.47
CA PRO A 79 -0.90 -6.74 23.27
C PRO A 79 -1.98 -7.77 22.94
N GLN A 80 -3.05 -7.33 22.28
CA GLN A 80 -4.12 -8.21 21.86
C GLN A 80 -3.56 -9.33 20.96
N SER A 81 -3.98 -10.57 21.24
CA SER A 81 -3.56 -11.73 20.46
C SER A 81 -4.07 -11.64 19.02
N LEU A 82 -3.20 -12.04 18.08
CA LEU A 82 -3.55 -12.08 16.67
C LEU A 82 -4.47 -13.26 16.37
N ASN A 83 -5.50 -13.03 15.55
CA ASN A 83 -6.33 -14.11 15.02
C ASN A 83 -5.63 -14.76 13.81
N LEU A 84 -4.82 -15.79 14.08
CA LEU A 84 -4.04 -16.50 13.07
C LEU A 84 -4.92 -17.12 11.97
N ASN A 85 -6.13 -17.56 12.30
CA ASN A 85 -7.07 -18.11 11.32
C ASN A 85 -7.48 -17.06 10.29
N ARG A 86 -7.83 -15.85 10.73
CA ARG A 86 -8.16 -14.73 9.84
C ARG A 86 -6.97 -14.32 8.97
N LEU A 87 -5.76 -14.32 9.54
CA LEU A 87 -4.54 -14.02 8.79
C LEU A 87 -4.28 -15.07 7.71
N ASN A 88 -4.38 -16.35 8.05
CA ASN A 88 -4.20 -17.44 7.09
C ASN A 88 -5.24 -17.39 5.96
N THR A 89 -6.50 -17.10 6.27
CA THR A 89 -7.54 -16.90 5.24
C THR A 89 -7.19 -15.73 4.32
N ARG A 90 -6.72 -14.60 4.86
CA ARG A 90 -6.28 -13.46 4.04
C ARG A 90 -5.14 -13.83 3.10
N VAL A 91 -4.16 -14.60 3.59
CA VAL A 91 -3.03 -15.09 2.78
C VAL A 91 -3.54 -15.98 1.66
N ARG A 92 -4.39 -16.97 1.96
CA ARG A 92 -4.97 -17.87 0.93
C ARG A 92 -5.74 -17.09 -0.14
N ASN A 93 -6.61 -16.17 0.27
CA ASN A 93 -7.38 -15.35 -0.67
C ASN A 93 -6.47 -14.49 -1.54
N SER A 94 -5.42 -13.89 -0.97
CA SER A 94 -4.47 -13.09 -1.74
C SER A 94 -3.71 -13.93 -2.79
N ILE A 95 -3.29 -15.14 -2.42
CA ILE A 95 -2.65 -16.08 -3.34
C ILE A 95 -3.61 -16.48 -4.46
N GLU A 96 -4.84 -16.87 -4.11
CA GLU A 96 -5.84 -17.30 -5.06
C GLU A 96 -6.21 -16.17 -6.04
N ASN A 97 -6.45 -14.96 -5.54
CA ASN A 97 -6.74 -13.79 -6.36
C ASN A 97 -5.59 -13.48 -7.32
N LYS A 98 -4.33 -13.56 -6.86
CA LYS A 98 -3.16 -13.34 -7.71
C LYS A 98 -3.03 -14.43 -8.77
N LYS A 99 -3.28 -15.69 -8.43
CA LYS A 99 -3.32 -16.81 -9.40
C LYS A 99 -4.39 -16.58 -10.46
N ARG A 100 -5.63 -16.25 -10.05
CA ARG A 100 -6.73 -15.93 -10.97
C ARG A 100 -6.36 -14.80 -11.92
N LEU A 101 -5.74 -13.72 -11.42
CA LEU A 101 -5.30 -12.60 -12.22
C LEU A 101 -4.24 -12.98 -13.26
N VAL A 102 -3.23 -13.77 -12.88
CA VAL A 102 -2.18 -14.24 -13.79
C VAL A 102 -2.77 -15.13 -14.89
N THR A 103 -3.66 -16.06 -14.54
CA THR A 103 -4.35 -16.91 -15.51
C THR A 103 -5.19 -16.07 -16.46
N ALA A 104 -5.94 -15.09 -15.95
CA ALA A 104 -6.76 -14.19 -16.75
C ALA A 104 -5.92 -13.37 -17.75
N LEU A 105 -4.78 -12.82 -17.31
CA LEU A 105 -3.87 -12.10 -18.20
C LEU A 105 -3.27 -12.99 -19.30
N SER A 106 -3.06 -14.27 -19.01
CA SER A 106 -2.53 -15.23 -19.99
C SER A 106 -3.58 -15.68 -21.02
N ALA A 107 -4.88 -15.48 -20.74
CA ALA A 107 -5.97 -15.94 -21.58
C ALA A 107 -6.20 -15.09 -22.84
N CYS A 108 -5.75 -13.83 -22.85
CA CYS A 108 -5.90 -12.92 -23.99
C CYS A 108 -4.54 -12.29 -24.31
N LEU A 109 -4.18 -12.21 -25.60
CA LEU A 109 -2.92 -11.61 -26.05
C LEU A 109 -3.04 -10.12 -26.40
N ASP A 110 -4.25 -9.55 -26.38
CA ASP A 110 -4.48 -8.15 -26.70
C ASP A 110 -4.10 -7.22 -25.52
N PRO A 111 -3.09 -6.34 -25.68
CA PRO A 111 -2.65 -5.45 -24.60
C PRO A 111 -3.67 -4.37 -24.21
N GLU A 112 -4.55 -3.95 -25.11
CA GLU A 112 -5.66 -3.03 -24.79
C GLU A 112 -6.69 -3.74 -23.91
N GLY A 113 -7.09 -4.94 -24.32
CA GLY A 113 -8.00 -5.79 -23.56
C GLY A 113 -7.47 -6.12 -22.16
N GLN A 114 -6.19 -6.52 -22.06
CA GLN A 114 -5.54 -6.78 -20.77
C GLN A 114 -5.55 -5.55 -19.86
N ARG A 115 -5.23 -4.36 -20.38
CA ARG A 115 -5.23 -3.11 -19.60
C ARG A 115 -6.62 -2.75 -19.08
N LEU A 116 -7.65 -2.89 -19.90
CA LEU A 116 -9.03 -2.64 -19.48
C LEU A 116 -9.49 -3.68 -18.45
N PHE A 117 -9.21 -4.96 -18.68
CA PHE A 117 -9.53 -6.05 -17.74
C PHE A 117 -8.91 -5.78 -16.36
N LEU A 118 -7.61 -5.41 -16.31
CA LEU A 118 -6.92 -5.07 -15.07
C LEU A 118 -7.53 -3.87 -14.36
N ALA A 119 -7.99 -2.87 -15.11
CA ALA A 119 -8.63 -1.70 -14.53
C ALA A 119 -9.97 -2.07 -13.88
N ILE A 120 -10.75 -2.92 -14.52
CA ILE A 120 -12.03 -3.42 -14.00
C ILE A 120 -11.80 -4.33 -12.79
N SER A 121 -10.85 -5.26 -12.88
CA SER A 121 -10.57 -6.27 -11.83
C SER A 121 -10.02 -5.68 -10.53
N ARG A 122 -9.62 -4.41 -10.52
CA ARG A 122 -9.24 -3.68 -9.30
C ARG A 122 -10.44 -3.21 -8.48
N LEU A 123 -11.61 -3.11 -9.11
CA LEU A 123 -12.83 -2.57 -8.52
C LEU A 123 -13.94 -3.61 -8.42
N ILE A 124 -13.92 -4.61 -9.30
CA ILE A 124 -14.99 -5.58 -9.48
C ILE A 124 -14.37 -6.98 -9.47
N ASP A 125 -14.75 -7.80 -8.49
CA ASP A 125 -14.27 -9.19 -8.37
C ASP A 125 -14.90 -10.11 -9.43
N ASP A 126 -16.14 -9.83 -9.85
CA ASP A 126 -16.86 -10.61 -10.86
C ASP A 126 -16.55 -10.13 -12.27
N VAL A 127 -15.32 -10.40 -12.71
CA VAL A 127 -14.85 -10.15 -14.07
C VAL A 127 -14.02 -11.32 -14.58
N THR A 128 -14.32 -11.77 -15.79
CA THR A 128 -13.69 -12.94 -16.41
C THR A 128 -13.48 -12.75 -17.91
N TRP A 129 -12.60 -13.56 -18.50
CA TRP A 129 -12.48 -13.67 -19.95
C TRP A 129 -13.42 -14.74 -20.49
N VAL A 130 -14.11 -14.43 -21.59
CA VAL A 130 -14.89 -15.38 -22.39
C VAL A 130 -14.37 -15.30 -23.82
N GLY A 131 -13.46 -16.20 -24.18
CA GLY A 131 -12.67 -16.07 -25.40
C GLY A 131 -11.86 -14.77 -25.37
N GLN A 132 -12.07 -13.90 -26.36
CA GLN A 132 -11.45 -12.56 -26.42
C GLN A 132 -12.29 -11.46 -25.75
N ASN A 133 -13.45 -11.80 -25.18
CA ASN A 133 -14.35 -10.82 -24.59
C ASN A 133 -14.15 -10.73 -23.08
N ILE A 134 -14.36 -9.54 -22.51
CA ILE A 134 -14.39 -9.33 -21.06
C ILE A 134 -15.84 -9.43 -20.61
N ARG A 135 -16.14 -10.32 -19.68
CA ARG A 135 -17.48 -10.46 -19.09
C ARG A 135 -17.47 -9.97 -17.65
N VAL A 136 -18.39 -9.05 -17.34
CA VAL A 136 -18.52 -8.43 -16.03
C VAL A 136 -19.92 -8.69 -15.48
N TYR A 137 -20.02 -9.07 -14.20
CA TYR A 137 -21.27 -9.40 -13.52
C TYR A 137 -22.10 -10.49 -14.20
N ASN A 138 -21.49 -11.31 -15.06
CA ASN A 138 -22.20 -12.28 -15.91
C ASN A 138 -23.26 -11.64 -16.86
N GLU A 139 -23.39 -10.31 -16.90
CA GLU A 139 -24.47 -9.55 -17.56
C GLU A 139 -23.97 -8.62 -18.67
N VAL A 140 -22.74 -8.08 -18.52
CA VAL A 140 -22.16 -7.12 -19.47
C VAL A 140 -20.97 -7.76 -20.16
N THR A 141 -20.92 -7.64 -21.48
CA THR A 141 -19.83 -8.17 -22.31
C THR A 141 -19.16 -7.02 -23.06
N ILE A 142 -17.85 -6.91 -22.94
CA ILE A 142 -17.03 -5.95 -23.68
C ILE A 142 -16.23 -6.73 -24.72
N THR A 143 -16.48 -6.44 -26.00
CA THR A 143 -15.85 -7.12 -27.13
C THR A 143 -14.68 -6.30 -27.69
N PRO A 144 -13.68 -6.89 -28.36
CA PRO A 144 -12.67 -6.14 -29.11
C PRO A 144 -13.33 -5.17 -30.12
N PRO A 145 -12.77 -3.97 -30.37
CA PRO A 145 -11.53 -3.37 -29.83
C PRO A 145 -11.70 -2.68 -28.45
N TYR A 146 -12.65 -3.15 -27.62
CA TYR A 146 -12.85 -2.75 -26.23
C TYR A 146 -13.19 -1.27 -26.02
N LYS A 147 -13.86 -0.65 -27.00
CA LYS A 147 -14.33 0.74 -26.92
C LYS A 147 -15.75 0.81 -26.33
N VAL A 148 -16.23 2.03 -26.10
CA VAL A 148 -17.53 2.29 -25.43
C VAL A 148 -18.70 1.70 -26.24
N GLU A 149 -18.58 1.75 -27.55
CA GLU A 149 -19.50 1.17 -28.53
C GLU A 149 -19.49 -0.37 -28.55
N ASN A 150 -18.44 -1.01 -28.03
CA ASN A 150 -18.30 -2.46 -27.97
C ASN A 150 -18.79 -3.07 -26.65
N VAL A 151 -19.40 -2.26 -25.78
CA VAL A 151 -20.05 -2.71 -24.55
C VAL A 151 -21.46 -3.17 -24.86
N ILE A 152 -21.74 -4.44 -24.61
CA ILE A 152 -22.99 -5.13 -24.89
C ILE A 152 -23.62 -5.56 -23.56
N GLY A 153 -24.91 -5.27 -23.38
CA GLY A 153 -25.69 -5.63 -22.21
C GLY A 153 -27.06 -4.97 -22.26
N ASP A 154 -27.87 -5.17 -21.22
CA ASP A 154 -29.17 -4.53 -21.09
C ASP A 154 -29.01 -3.03 -20.81
N LEU A 155 -29.56 -2.18 -21.68
CA LEU A 155 -29.46 -0.72 -21.65
C LEU A 155 -30.02 -0.10 -20.37
N ASP A 156 -31.06 -0.73 -19.80
CA ASP A 156 -31.71 -0.25 -18.58
C ASP A 156 -31.04 -0.79 -17.32
N SER A 157 -30.10 -1.72 -17.46
CA SER A 157 -29.40 -2.31 -16.32
C SER A 157 -28.37 -1.36 -15.71
N LYS A 158 -28.34 -1.30 -14.37
CA LYS A 158 -27.33 -0.53 -13.64
C LYS A 158 -25.90 -0.99 -13.95
N PRO A 159 -25.61 -2.32 -14.04
CA PRO A 159 -24.29 -2.80 -14.42
C PRO A 159 -23.83 -2.32 -15.78
N TYR A 160 -24.68 -2.38 -16.82
CA TYR A 160 -24.32 -1.88 -18.15
C TYR A 160 -23.95 -0.40 -18.13
N ASN A 161 -24.80 0.43 -17.52
CA ASN A 161 -24.58 1.87 -17.44
C ASN A 161 -23.30 2.23 -16.67
N TYR A 162 -23.01 1.50 -15.59
CA TYR A 162 -21.78 1.67 -14.82
C TYR A 162 -20.54 1.30 -15.65
N ILE A 163 -20.56 0.11 -16.28
CA ILE A 163 -19.43 -0.38 -17.07
C ILE A 163 -19.18 0.49 -18.30
N LYS A 164 -20.23 0.95 -18.99
CA LYS A 164 -20.09 1.84 -20.15
C LYS A 164 -19.37 3.16 -19.77
N LYS A 165 -19.79 3.79 -18.67
CA LYS A 165 -19.13 4.98 -18.11
C LYS A 165 -17.69 4.69 -17.65
N PHE A 166 -17.45 3.50 -17.10
CA PHE A 166 -16.11 3.07 -16.70
C PHE A 166 -15.17 2.96 -17.89
N VAL A 167 -15.60 2.29 -18.97
CA VAL A 167 -14.82 2.14 -20.21
C VAL A 167 -14.54 3.51 -20.84
N GLU A 168 -15.55 4.39 -20.88
CA GLU A 168 -15.39 5.75 -21.38
C GLU A 168 -14.32 6.53 -20.59
N LYS A 169 -14.41 6.49 -19.26
CA LYS A 169 -13.41 7.12 -18.38
C LYS A 169 -12.02 6.53 -18.60
N HIS A 170 -11.90 5.21 -18.65
CA HIS A 170 -10.63 4.52 -18.86
C HIS A 170 -9.89 5.01 -20.12
N TRP A 171 -10.62 5.18 -21.23
CA TRP A 171 -10.04 5.65 -22.49
C TRP A 171 -9.74 7.16 -22.50
N ARG A 172 -10.48 7.97 -21.75
CA ARG A 172 -10.15 9.38 -21.55
C ARG A 172 -8.85 9.51 -20.75
N ASP A 173 -8.77 8.83 -19.60
CA ASP A 173 -7.61 8.87 -18.72
C ASP A 173 -6.34 8.35 -19.44
N GLN A 174 -6.45 7.29 -20.26
CA GLN A 174 -5.32 6.81 -21.07
C GLN A 174 -4.83 7.85 -22.10
N ARG A 175 -5.73 8.59 -22.75
CA ARG A 175 -5.36 9.63 -23.73
C ARG A 175 -4.65 10.80 -23.06
N GLU A 176 -5.12 11.21 -21.89
CA GLU A 176 -4.50 12.27 -21.08
C GLU A 176 -3.09 11.84 -20.63
N HIS A 177 -2.93 10.62 -20.10
CA HIS A 177 -1.62 10.10 -19.72
C HIS A 177 -0.64 9.98 -20.90
N ALA A 178 -1.12 9.59 -22.08
CA ALA A 178 -0.29 9.55 -23.29
C ALA A 178 0.16 10.96 -23.71
N ALA A 179 -0.73 11.96 -23.67
CA ALA A 179 -0.42 13.34 -24.00
C ALA A 179 0.59 13.98 -23.02
N THR A 180 0.43 13.73 -21.71
CA THR A 180 1.39 14.22 -20.69
C THR A 180 2.76 13.58 -20.85
N SER A 181 2.82 12.29 -21.18
CA SER A 181 4.08 11.57 -21.39
C SER A 181 4.83 12.07 -22.64
N GLN A 182 4.12 12.41 -23.72
CA GLN A 182 4.72 12.99 -24.92
C GLN A 182 5.24 14.43 -24.70
N HIS A 183 4.52 15.24 -23.91
CA HIS A 183 4.99 16.57 -23.53
C HIS A 183 6.29 16.52 -22.69
N HIS A 184 6.41 15.56 -21.77
CA HIS A 184 7.64 15.39 -20.97
C HIS A 184 8.85 14.96 -21.83
N VAL A 185 8.66 14.05 -22.79
CA VAL A 185 9.75 13.61 -23.68
C VAL A 185 10.20 14.73 -24.62
N THR A 186 9.27 15.53 -25.12
CA THR A 186 9.59 16.65 -26.03
C THR A 186 10.34 17.77 -25.29
N ALA A 187 9.94 18.07 -24.05
CA ALA A 187 10.60 19.08 -23.22
C ALA A 187 12.05 18.69 -22.85
N VAL A 188 12.29 17.40 -22.57
CA VAL A 188 13.63 16.88 -22.26
C VAL A 188 14.55 16.92 -23.50
N MET A 189 14.03 16.65 -24.69
CA MET A 189 14.83 16.75 -25.93
C MET A 189 15.10 18.20 -26.38
N SER A 190 14.22 19.15 -26.06
CA SER A 190 14.45 20.58 -26.33
C SER A 190 15.42 21.27 -25.35
N GLY A 191 15.81 20.59 -24.26
CA GLY A 191 16.68 21.14 -23.22
C GLY A 191 18.17 20.83 -23.35
N SER A 192 18.64 20.25 -24.46
CA SER A 192 20.07 20.01 -24.70
C SER A 192 20.54 20.72 -25.96
N THR A 193 20.78 22.02 -25.88
CA THR A 193 21.72 22.71 -26.77
C THR A 193 22.29 23.94 -26.05
N VAL A 194 23.56 23.78 -25.63
CA VAL A 194 24.58 24.77 -25.19
C VAL A 194 24.30 25.56 -23.91
#